data_AF-A0A5C4SZX5-F1
#
_entry.id   AF-A0A5C4SZX5-F1
#
_cell.length_a   1.000
_cell.length_b   1.000
_cell.length_c   1.000
_cell.angle_alpha   90.00
_cell.angle_beta   90.00
_cell.angle_gamma   90.00
#
_symmetry.space_group_name_H-M   'P 1'
#
loop_
_entity.id
_entity.type
_entity.pdbx_description
1 polymer ?
#
loop_
_entity_poly.entity_id
_entity_poly.type
_entity_poly.pdbx_seq_one_letter_code
_entity_poly.pdbx_strand_id
1 'polypeptide(L)'
;MDLINSLEKLTTARSQSQDSLPFLMKIAGIEIGYKRKAEMVEALLRFYQDEQNLLRYWNDLSPFERDLLEDYVRSSGVSDLSEVQAIYEKHNVAWPPHSYLYRSEFPACLPTASPAKIFFVGRSIPDPLMFWLGRRIPPLPAVYHPVTEAAAQGADQWLVIGNDFA
;
A
#
# COMPACT_ATOMS: atom_id res chain seq x y z
N MET A 1 -8.19 -6.55 -8.93
CA MET A 1 -7.35 -7.30 -9.89
C MET A 1 -6.93 -8.64 -9.27
N ASP A 2 -7.11 -9.74 -10.00
CA ASP A 2 -6.73 -11.09 -9.56
C ASP A 2 -5.19 -11.23 -9.51
N LEU A 3 -4.68 -11.91 -8.47
CA LEU A 3 -3.25 -12.04 -8.18
C LEU A 3 -2.50 -12.75 -9.32
N ILE A 4 -3.09 -13.79 -9.90
CA ILE A 4 -2.47 -14.52 -11.02
C ILE A 4 -2.30 -13.60 -12.24
N ASN A 5 -3.33 -12.82 -12.57
CA ASN A 5 -3.30 -11.86 -13.67
C ASN A 5 -2.27 -10.75 -13.43
N SER A 6 -2.06 -10.34 -12.18
CA SER A 6 -0.99 -9.39 -11.83
C SER A 6 0.40 -9.98 -12.04
N LEU A 7 0.63 -11.23 -11.60
CA LEU A 7 1.91 -11.93 -11.76
C LEU A 7 2.24 -12.18 -13.24
N GLU A 8 1.26 -12.56 -14.06
CA GLU A 8 1.46 -12.83 -15.48
C GLU A 8 1.86 -11.58 -16.28
N LYS A 9 1.56 -10.38 -15.80
CA LYS A 9 1.96 -9.12 -16.46
C LYS A 9 3.43 -8.78 -16.23
N LEU A 10 4.08 -9.38 -15.25
CA LEU A 10 5.46 -9.11 -14.92
C LEU A 10 6.44 -9.68 -15.95
N THR A 11 7.63 -9.08 -15.99
CA THR A 11 8.70 -9.49 -16.90
C THR A 11 9.57 -10.59 -16.29
N THR A 12 10.27 -11.35 -17.13
CA THR A 12 11.29 -12.33 -16.71
C THR A 12 12.71 -11.75 -16.74
N ALA A 13 12.84 -10.45 -17.00
CA ALA A 13 14.14 -9.78 -17.03
C ALA A 13 14.80 -9.85 -15.65
N ARG A 14 16.10 -10.12 -15.60
CA ARG A 14 16.89 -10.12 -14.34
C ARG A 14 17.21 -8.69 -13.88
N SER A 15 16.25 -7.79 -13.96
CA SER A 15 16.34 -6.46 -13.38
C SER A 15 16.08 -6.53 -11.88
N GLN A 16 16.59 -5.54 -11.14
CA GLN A 16 16.16 -5.29 -9.75
C GLN A 16 14.86 -4.46 -9.69
N SER A 17 14.13 -4.36 -10.80
CA SER A 17 12.89 -3.60 -10.86
C SER A 17 11.75 -4.42 -10.24
N GLN A 18 10.80 -3.70 -9.65
CA GLN A 18 9.62 -4.29 -9.01
C GLN A 18 8.69 -4.98 -10.03
N ASP A 19 8.85 -4.66 -11.32
CA ASP A 19 8.12 -5.25 -12.44
C ASP A 19 8.72 -6.58 -12.95
N SER A 20 9.50 -7.28 -12.12
CA SER A 20 10.24 -8.50 -12.46
C SER A 20 9.87 -9.69 -11.57
N LEU A 21 9.56 -10.82 -12.20
CA LEU A 21 9.34 -12.10 -11.51
C LEU A 21 10.59 -12.57 -10.75
N PRO A 22 11.80 -12.59 -11.35
CA PRO A 22 13.04 -12.84 -10.61
C PRO A 22 13.23 -11.99 -9.35
N PHE A 23 12.85 -10.71 -9.39
CA PHE A 23 12.96 -9.83 -8.22
C PHE A 23 12.05 -10.29 -7.08
N LEU A 24 10.76 -10.57 -7.38
CA LEU A 24 9.83 -11.09 -6.37
C LEU A 24 10.24 -12.45 -5.84
N MET A 25 10.71 -13.36 -6.71
CA MET A 25 11.21 -14.67 -6.29
C MET A 25 12.42 -14.54 -5.34
N LYS A 26 13.32 -13.58 -5.61
CA LYS A 26 14.47 -13.30 -4.74
C LYS A 26 14.02 -12.84 -3.36
N ILE A 27 13.06 -11.91 -3.28
CA ILE A 27 12.51 -11.45 -2.00
C ILE A 27 11.81 -12.59 -1.27
N ALA A 28 11.03 -13.40 -2.00
CA ALA A 28 10.32 -14.55 -1.46
C ALA A 28 11.25 -15.67 -0.95
N GLY A 29 12.54 -15.64 -1.28
CA GLY A 29 13.50 -16.71 -0.99
C GLY A 29 13.32 -17.94 -1.86
N ILE A 30 12.69 -17.81 -3.04
CA ILE A 30 12.46 -18.90 -3.98
C ILE A 30 13.63 -18.98 -4.95
N GLU A 31 14.23 -20.16 -5.08
CA GLU A 31 15.31 -20.37 -6.05
C GLU A 31 14.84 -20.13 -7.49
N ILE A 32 15.56 -19.24 -8.17
CA ILE A 32 15.18 -18.69 -9.49
C ILE A 32 15.49 -19.70 -10.62
N GLY A 33 16.53 -20.53 -10.46
CA GLY A 33 16.92 -21.57 -11.44
C GLY A 33 16.90 -21.11 -12.90
N TYR A 34 16.77 -22.06 -13.84
CA TYR A 34 16.41 -21.81 -15.24
C TYR A 34 14.92 -22.06 -15.45
N LYS A 35 14.06 -21.36 -14.70
CA LYS A 35 12.61 -21.55 -14.77
C LYS A 35 11.97 -20.82 -15.96
N ARG A 36 10.95 -21.42 -16.55
CA ARG A 36 10.09 -20.72 -17.54
C ARG A 36 9.18 -19.73 -16.81
N LYS A 37 8.67 -18.70 -17.52
CA LYS A 37 7.78 -17.69 -16.94
C LYS A 37 6.60 -18.29 -16.17
N ALA A 38 5.93 -19.28 -16.77
CA ALA A 38 4.80 -19.97 -16.14
C ALA A 38 5.17 -20.63 -14.81
N GLU A 39 6.34 -21.28 -14.74
CA GLU A 39 6.84 -21.91 -13.52
C GLU A 39 7.19 -20.88 -12.43
N MET A 40 7.69 -19.70 -12.82
CA MET A 40 7.95 -18.60 -11.89
C MET A 40 6.64 -18.06 -11.31
N VAL A 41 5.63 -17.84 -12.16
CA VAL A 41 4.30 -17.38 -11.75
C VAL A 41 3.65 -18.41 -10.82
N GLU A 42 3.70 -19.70 -11.16
CA GLU A 42 3.14 -20.76 -10.33
C GLU A 42 3.84 -20.85 -8.96
N ALA A 43 5.17 -20.76 -8.94
CA ALA A 43 5.92 -20.78 -7.69
C ALA A 43 5.56 -19.59 -6.77
N LEU A 44 5.43 -18.39 -7.34
CA LEU A 44 5.00 -17.21 -6.60
C LEU A 44 3.54 -17.35 -6.14
N LEU A 45 2.65 -17.86 -6.99
CA LEU A 45 1.25 -18.08 -6.62
C LEU A 45 1.13 -19.03 -5.43
N ARG A 46 1.84 -20.16 -5.45
CA ARG A 46 1.90 -21.10 -4.31
C ARG A 46 2.43 -20.44 -3.05
N PHE A 47 3.45 -19.58 -3.19
CA PHE A 47 4.00 -18.82 -2.07
C PHE A 47 2.95 -17.87 -1.45
N TYR A 48 2.21 -17.11 -2.26
CA TYR A 48 1.18 -16.17 -1.80
C TYR A 48 -0.07 -16.86 -1.25
N GLN A 49 -0.37 -18.08 -1.70
CA GLN A 49 -1.48 -18.90 -1.19
C GLN A 49 -1.22 -19.44 0.21
N ASP A 50 0.04 -19.61 0.60
CA ASP A 50 0.41 -20.00 1.95
C ASP A 50 0.50 -18.78 2.87
N GLU A 51 -0.55 -18.60 3.66
CA GLU A 51 -0.69 -17.48 4.61
C GLU A 51 0.46 -17.41 5.63
N GLN A 52 1.13 -18.52 5.96
CA GLN A 52 2.27 -18.52 6.88
C GLN A 52 3.46 -17.77 6.30
N ASN A 53 3.65 -17.83 4.97
CA ASN A 53 4.68 -17.04 4.31
C ASN A 53 4.39 -15.55 4.49
N LEU A 54 3.18 -15.10 4.18
CA LEU A 54 2.80 -13.69 4.33
C LEU A 54 2.90 -13.20 5.77
N LEU A 55 2.49 -14.04 6.72
CA LEU A 55 2.57 -13.73 8.14
C LEU A 55 4.02 -13.55 8.60
N ARG A 56 4.96 -14.37 8.12
CA ARG A 56 6.39 -14.22 8.41
C ARG A 56 6.89 -12.85 7.97
N TYR A 57 6.66 -12.47 6.71
CA TYR A 57 7.12 -11.16 6.21
C TYR A 57 6.46 -9.99 6.95
N TRP A 58 5.16 -10.09 7.27
CA TRP A 58 4.46 -9.08 8.07
C TRP A 58 5.07 -8.90 9.47
N ASN A 59 5.45 -10.01 10.10
CA ASN A 59 6.07 -9.99 11.42
C ASN A 59 7.48 -9.42 11.40
N ASP A 60 8.21 -9.62 10.30
CA ASP A 60 9.58 -9.13 10.11
C ASP A 60 9.66 -7.65 9.70
N LEU A 61 8.53 -6.99 9.43
CA LEU A 61 8.51 -5.58 9.06
C LEU A 61 8.97 -4.67 10.21
N SER A 62 9.83 -3.72 9.89
CA SER A 62 10.16 -2.63 10.81
C SER A 62 8.93 -1.74 11.07
N PRO A 63 8.88 -1.03 12.21
CA PRO A 63 7.80 -0.07 12.49
C PRO A 63 7.57 0.95 11.37
N PHE A 64 8.66 1.40 10.73
CA PHE A 64 8.61 2.31 9.59
C PHE A 64 7.90 1.70 8.37
N GLU A 65 8.26 0.48 8.00
CA GLU A 65 7.66 -0.22 6.85
C GLU A 65 6.19 -0.56 7.10
N ARG A 66 5.84 -0.89 8.36
CA ARG A 66 4.45 -1.10 8.75
C ARG A 66 3.63 0.16 8.59
N ASP A 67 4.09 1.29 9.12
CA ASP A 67 3.35 2.55 9.01
C ASP A 67 3.13 2.94 7.54
N LEU A 68 4.13 2.75 6.67
CA LEU A 68 3.97 2.99 5.24
C LEU A 68 2.94 2.06 4.58
N LEU A 69 2.97 0.76 4.90
CA LEU A 69 1.97 -0.17 4.37
C LEU A 69 0.57 0.12 4.92
N GLU A 70 0.46 0.51 6.19
CA GLU A 70 -0.80 0.90 6.81
C GLU A 70 -1.42 2.10 6.10
N ASP A 71 -0.61 3.13 5.86
CA ASP A 71 -1.01 4.31 5.10
C ASP A 71 -1.48 3.95 3.69
N TYR A 72 -0.69 3.15 2.96
CA TYR A 72 -1.05 2.70 1.62
C TYR A 72 -2.36 1.92 1.58
N VAL A 73 -2.59 1.02 2.55
CA VAL A 73 -3.81 0.21 2.59
C VAL A 73 -5.02 1.07 2.99
N ARG A 74 -4.88 1.95 3.99
CA ARG A 74 -5.95 2.87 4.43
C ARG A 74 -6.37 3.84 3.33
N SER A 75 -5.40 4.33 2.56
CA SER A 75 -5.65 5.22 1.42
C SER A 75 -6.12 4.49 0.15
N SER A 76 -6.40 3.18 0.24
CA SER A 76 -6.80 2.35 -0.91
C SER A 76 -5.82 2.41 -2.08
N GLY A 77 -4.53 2.55 -1.77
CA GLY A 77 -3.43 2.60 -2.74
C GLY A 77 -3.07 4.00 -3.25
N VAL A 78 -3.67 5.06 -2.68
CA VAL A 78 -3.42 6.46 -3.06
C VAL A 78 -2.96 7.26 -1.84
N SER A 79 -1.74 7.04 -1.42
CA SER A 79 -1.14 7.78 -0.29
C SER A 79 -0.89 9.25 -0.63
N ASP A 80 -1.21 10.15 0.29
CA ASP A 80 -0.79 11.55 0.18
C ASP A 80 0.69 11.69 0.52
N LEU A 81 1.39 12.54 -0.23
CA LEU A 81 2.82 12.79 -0.02
C LEU A 81 3.06 13.41 1.37
N SER A 82 2.13 14.22 1.87
CA SER A 82 2.23 14.85 3.19
C SER A 82 2.18 13.81 4.32
N GLU A 83 1.33 12.80 4.19
CA GLU A 83 1.21 11.69 5.14
C GLU A 83 2.46 10.80 5.10
N VAL A 84 2.93 10.46 3.91
CA VAL A 84 4.19 9.71 3.74
C VAL A 84 5.37 10.47 4.33
N GLN A 85 5.45 11.79 4.14
CA GLN A 85 6.48 12.62 4.75
C GLN A 85 6.42 12.61 6.28
N ALA A 86 5.22 12.74 6.85
CA ALA A 86 5.04 12.66 8.30
C ALA A 86 5.51 11.32 8.87
N ILE A 87 5.35 10.21 8.12
CA ILE A 87 5.86 8.89 8.53
C ILE A 87 7.40 8.86 8.52
N TYR A 88 8.05 9.42 7.49
CA TYR A 88 9.51 9.51 7.46
C TYR A 88 10.07 10.33 8.63
N GLU A 89 9.45 11.46 8.92
CA GLU A 89 9.81 12.31 10.05
C GLU A 89 9.61 11.59 11.39
N LYS A 90 8.47 10.92 11.58
CA LYS A 90 8.15 10.12 12.78
C LYS A 90 9.22 9.08 13.09
N HIS A 91 9.78 8.44 12.07
CA HIS A 91 10.79 7.37 12.21
C HIS A 91 12.24 7.86 12.11
N ASN A 92 12.48 9.18 12.02
CA ASN A 92 13.81 9.77 11.81
C ASN A 92 14.55 9.21 10.58
N VAL A 93 13.81 8.87 9.52
CA VAL A 93 14.38 8.38 8.26
C VAL A 93 14.56 9.57 7.33
N ALA A 94 15.75 9.70 6.72
CA ALA A 94 16.03 10.77 5.78
C ALA A 94 15.09 10.70 4.58
N TRP A 95 14.43 11.83 4.29
CA TRP A 95 13.58 11.95 3.12
C TRP A 95 14.41 11.79 1.84
N PRO A 96 14.03 10.91 0.89
CA PRO A 96 14.86 10.65 -0.26
C PRO A 96 14.82 11.81 -1.27
N PRO A 97 15.92 12.09 -1.98
CA PRO A 97 16.05 13.26 -2.86
C PRO A 97 15.18 13.22 -4.13
N HIS A 98 14.60 12.07 -4.49
CA HIS A 98 13.77 11.90 -5.71
C HIS A 98 12.28 11.69 -5.40
N SER A 99 11.75 12.42 -4.41
CA SER A 99 10.44 12.14 -3.85
C SER A 99 9.23 12.37 -4.76
N TYR A 100 9.42 13.07 -5.88
CA TYR A 100 8.39 13.23 -6.90
C TYR A 100 8.04 11.89 -7.60
N LEU A 101 8.93 10.89 -7.55
CA LEU A 101 8.68 9.56 -8.14
C LEU A 101 7.68 8.73 -7.31
N TYR A 102 7.43 9.10 -6.06
CA TYR A 102 6.53 8.37 -5.15
C TYR A 102 5.05 8.46 -5.54
N ARG A 103 4.66 9.46 -6.33
CA ARG A 103 3.31 9.52 -6.91
C ARG A 103 3.03 8.39 -7.91
N SER A 104 4.06 7.87 -8.58
CA SER A 104 3.92 6.83 -9.60
C SER A 104 4.36 5.43 -9.13
N GLU A 105 5.22 5.36 -8.10
CA GLU A 105 5.84 4.12 -7.64
C GLU A 105 5.95 4.09 -6.11
N PHE A 106 4.84 3.82 -5.41
CA PHE A 106 4.84 3.70 -3.95
C PHE A 106 5.90 2.73 -3.39
N PRO A 107 6.19 1.56 -3.99
CA PRO A 107 7.19 0.66 -3.43
C PRO A 107 8.63 1.23 -3.52
N ALA A 108 8.85 2.36 -4.21
CA ALA A 108 10.09 3.12 -4.13
C ALA A 108 10.24 3.88 -2.78
N CYS A 109 9.16 4.12 -2.05
CA CYS A 109 9.19 4.65 -0.67
C CYS A 109 9.81 3.64 0.33
N LEU A 110 9.95 2.38 -0.07
CA LEU A 110 10.49 1.32 0.77
C LEU A 110 11.99 1.11 0.50
N PRO A 111 12.79 0.82 1.54
CA PRO A 111 14.21 0.49 1.39
C PRO A 111 14.46 -0.60 0.34
N THR A 112 15.61 -0.58 -0.34
CA THR A 112 15.93 -1.51 -1.43
C THR A 112 15.74 -2.98 -1.04
N ALA A 113 16.17 -3.36 0.17
CA ALA A 113 16.08 -4.71 0.70
C ALA A 113 14.86 -4.94 1.62
N SER A 114 13.85 -4.06 1.54
CA SER A 114 12.67 -4.11 2.40
C SER A 114 11.84 -5.39 2.19
N PRO A 115 11.55 -6.16 3.26
CA PRO A 115 10.61 -7.27 3.19
C PRO A 115 9.20 -6.84 2.78
N ALA A 116 8.79 -5.60 3.05
CA ALA A 116 7.47 -5.07 2.67
C ALA A 116 7.22 -5.09 1.16
N LYS A 117 8.28 -5.12 0.34
CA LYS A 117 8.15 -5.21 -1.11
C LYS A 117 7.50 -6.50 -1.58
N ILE A 118 7.46 -7.55 -0.76
CA ILE A 118 6.75 -8.79 -1.08
C ILE A 118 5.25 -8.58 -1.26
N PHE A 119 4.67 -7.55 -0.64
CA PHE A 119 3.23 -7.28 -0.76
C PHE A 119 2.88 -6.57 -2.07
N PHE A 120 3.86 -6.06 -2.80
CA PHE A 120 3.66 -5.38 -4.08
C PHE A 120 3.95 -6.33 -5.24
N VAL A 121 3.03 -6.38 -6.20
CA VAL A 121 3.19 -7.12 -7.45
C VAL A 121 3.26 -6.10 -8.58
N GLY A 122 4.49 -5.78 -9.00
CA GLY A 122 4.75 -4.61 -9.82
C GLY A 122 4.68 -3.35 -8.98
N ARG A 123 3.80 -2.41 -9.35
CA ARG A 123 3.68 -1.08 -8.71
C ARG A 123 2.54 -0.95 -7.71
N SER A 124 1.73 -2.00 -7.52
CA SER A 124 0.57 -1.97 -6.64
C SER A 124 0.41 -3.27 -5.87
N ILE A 125 -0.44 -3.24 -4.84
CA ILE A 125 -0.84 -4.43 -4.06
C ILE A 125 -2.10 -5.00 -4.71
N PRO A 126 -2.10 -6.27 -5.19
CA PRO A 126 -3.30 -6.94 -5.71
C PRO A 126 -4.40 -7.09 -4.64
N ASP A 127 -5.67 -7.10 -5.05
CA ASP A 127 -6.81 -7.14 -4.13
C ASP A 127 -6.74 -8.25 -3.07
N PRO A 128 -6.31 -9.50 -3.38
CA PRO A 128 -6.20 -10.54 -2.37
C PRO A 128 -5.23 -10.16 -1.24
N LEU A 129 -4.13 -9.48 -1.56
CA LEU A 129 -3.15 -9.01 -0.59
C LEU A 129 -3.65 -7.76 0.15
N MET A 130 -4.35 -6.84 -0.53
CA MET A 130 -5.01 -5.70 0.12
C MET A 130 -6.01 -6.17 1.18
N PHE A 131 -6.85 -7.15 0.84
CA PHE A 131 -7.82 -7.72 1.77
C PHE A 131 -7.12 -8.41 2.95
N TRP A 132 -6.05 -9.16 2.68
CA TRP A 132 -5.27 -9.84 3.71
C TRP A 132 -4.60 -8.85 4.68
N LEU A 133 -4.03 -7.76 4.17
CA LEU A 133 -3.43 -6.68 4.97
C LEU A 133 -4.49 -5.92 5.76
N GLY A 134 -5.63 -5.59 5.15
CA GLY A 134 -6.72 -4.86 5.80
C GLY A 134 -7.27 -5.56 7.05
N ARG A 135 -7.22 -6.89 7.11
CA ARG A 135 -7.61 -7.67 8.31
C ARG A 135 -6.65 -7.53 9.48
N ARG A 136 -5.43 -7.04 9.24
CA ARG A 136 -4.35 -6.92 10.25
C ARG A 136 -4.10 -5.50 10.68
N ILE A 137 -4.52 -4.54 9.87
CA ILE A 137 -4.36 -3.12 10.16
C ILE A 137 -5.52 -2.70 11.05
N PRO A 138 -5.27 -2.18 12.26
CA PRO A 138 -6.34 -1.75 13.13
C PRO A 138 -7.10 -0.58 12.48
N PRO A 139 -8.44 -0.54 12.61
CA PRO A 139 -9.21 0.61 12.17
C PRO A 139 -8.77 1.84 12.96
N LEU A 140 -8.79 3.01 12.31
CA LEU A 140 -8.51 4.26 12.99
C LEU A 140 -9.52 4.47 14.13
N PRO A 141 -9.09 4.84 15.34
CA PRO A 141 -10.02 5.18 16.40
C PRO A 141 -10.86 6.38 15.93
N ALA A 142 -12.18 6.21 15.90
CA ALA A 142 -13.10 7.29 15.54
C ALA A 142 -13.06 8.35 16.65
N VAL A 143 -12.34 9.45 16.41
CA VAL A 143 -12.39 10.62 17.28
C VAL A 143 -13.67 11.37 16.96
N TYR A 144 -14.72 11.14 17.77
CA TYR A 144 -15.93 11.94 17.71
C TYR A 144 -15.64 13.32 18.30
N HIS A 145 -15.52 14.32 17.43
CA HIS A 145 -15.67 15.70 17.84
C HIS A 145 -17.17 16.01 17.84
N PRO A 146 -17.83 16.16 19.02
CA PRO A 146 -19.20 16.62 19.03
C PRO A 146 -19.25 17.98 18.33
N VAL A 147 -20.19 18.15 17.40
CA VAL A 147 -20.46 19.45 16.82
C VAL A 147 -21.00 20.32 17.95
N THR A 148 -20.15 21.16 18.53
CA THR A 148 -20.62 22.29 19.33
C THR A 148 -21.33 23.23 18.38
N GLU A 149 -22.65 23.09 18.25
CA GLU A 149 -23.52 24.17 17.83
C GLU A 149 -23.32 25.31 18.83
N ALA A 150 -22.34 26.16 18.58
CA ALA A 150 -22.38 27.51 19.09
C ALA A 150 -23.58 28.15 18.40
N ALA A 151 -24.72 28.11 19.07
CA ALA A 151 -25.86 28.94 18.73
C ALA A 151 -25.37 30.40 18.73
N ALA A 152 -24.98 30.89 17.55
CA ALA A 152 -24.77 32.29 17.31
C ALA A 152 -26.15 32.95 17.40
N GLN A 153 -26.57 33.28 18.63
CA GLN A 153 -27.57 34.31 18.84
C GLN A 153 -26.94 35.62 18.36
N GLY A 154 -27.23 36.02 17.13
CA GLY A 154 -26.75 37.29 16.60
C GLY A 154 -27.03 37.52 15.12
N ALA A 155 -28.15 38.18 14.86
CA ALA A 155 -28.47 39.01 13.68
C ALA A 155 -28.90 38.33 12.36
N ASP A 156 -30.20 38.52 12.06
CA ASP A 156 -30.80 38.72 10.74
C ASP A 156 -30.22 37.97 9.54
N GLN A 157 -30.82 36.81 9.23
CA GLN A 157 -30.99 36.42 7.83
C GLN A 157 -32.40 35.85 7.63
N TRP A 158 -33.20 36.59 6.86
CA TRP A 158 -34.49 36.17 6.36
C TRP A 158 -34.32 34.99 5.40
N LEU A 159 -34.81 33.82 5.78
CA LEU A 159 -35.03 32.69 4.87
C LEU A 159 -36.21 33.05 3.94
N VAL A 160 -35.91 33.58 2.76
CA VAL A 160 -36.87 33.64 1.66
C VAL A 160 -36.93 32.24 1.04
N ILE A 161 -38.00 31.51 1.32
CA ILE A 161 -38.34 30.27 0.62
C ILE A 161 -38.90 30.67 -0.74
N GLY A 162 -38.06 30.59 -1.79
CA GLY A 162 -38.49 30.67 -3.18
C GLY A 162 -39.11 29.35 -3.61
N ASN A 163 -40.43 29.31 -3.73
CA ASN A 163 -41.17 28.25 -4.42
C ASN A 163 -40.94 28.36 -5.92
N ASP A 164 -39.89 27.74 -6.45
CA ASP A 164 -39.74 27.52 -7.90
C ASP A 164 -39.56 26.03 -8.18
N PHE A 165 -40.65 25.28 -7.98
CA PHE A 165 -40.94 24.06 -8.73
C PHE A 165 -42.44 24.08 -9.06
N ALA A 166 -42.76 24.65 -10.21
CA ALA A 166 -44.02 24.45 -10.93
C ALA A 166 -43.70 24.28 -12.42
#